data_AF-A0AAV4R4M2-F1
#
_entry.id   AF-A0AAV4R4M2-F1
#
_cell.length_a   1.000
_cell.length_b   1.000
_cell.length_c   1.000
_cell.angle_alpha   90.00
_cell.angle_beta   90.00
_cell.angle_gamma   90.00
#
_symmetry.space_group_name_H-M   'P 1'
#
loop_
_entity.id
_entity.type
_entity.pdbx_description
1 polymer ?
#
loop_
_entity_poly.entity_id
_entity_poly.type
_entity_poly.pdbx_seq_one_letter_code
_entity_poly.pdbx_strand_id
1 'polypeptide(L)'
;MFKITNFFYLFSLNGSKSKLKFKSCNIQIDQGTKSGRQEWGQLRYQNIYRPYETFELVVEWMVATGNKAAELVQSWARKSNQYGLQLVPIPSDPFALPFSNDSDPLRGPIFIPLDLSCLMETSVQAFGEEGLLKLQEKILCKFGFIPYRNPNAFAPPQYVHVSGSMFIMLPVRPKETKRINGKHLPLELHQISSPHDEYITRHFSGVRNKRLSPLNAETDTKIGFLWSWNYMITKRWKNAGTVDENFMRKVMRDFRSFCLNQNSRLEDFWKYSNMSEFGQDHSMLMDLES
;
A
#
# COMPACT_ATOMS: atom_id res chain seq x y z
N MET A 1 3.37 -9.59 12.51
CA MET A 1 2.54 -8.42 12.18
C MET A 1 1.24 -8.95 11.58
N PHE A 2 0.08 -8.63 12.16
CA PHE A 2 -1.22 -9.11 11.74
C PHE A 2 -2.15 -7.96 11.39
N LYS A 3 -3.03 -8.18 10.42
CA LYS A 3 -3.89 -7.17 9.83
C LYS A 3 -5.35 -7.59 9.92
N ILE A 4 -6.20 -6.75 10.50
CA ILE A 4 -7.66 -6.95 10.60
C ILE A 4 -8.36 -6.16 9.50
N THR A 5 -9.11 -6.85 8.64
CA THR A 5 -10.04 -6.25 7.65
C THR A 5 -11.48 -6.43 8.12
N ASN A 6 -12.30 -5.37 8.06
CA ASN A 6 -13.71 -5.39 8.48
C ASN A 6 -14.63 -4.95 7.32
N PHE A 7 -15.87 -5.44 7.34
CA PHE A 7 -16.99 -4.95 6.53
C PHE A 7 -18.24 -4.93 7.42
N PHE A 8 -18.70 -3.75 7.84
CA PHE A 8 -20.09 -3.51 8.24
C PHE A 8 -20.44 -2.02 8.04
N TYR A 9 -21.64 -1.78 7.50
CA TYR A 9 -22.23 -0.45 7.37
C TYR A 9 -22.61 0.08 8.75
N LEU A 10 -21.92 1.13 9.19
CA LEU A 10 -22.42 2.06 10.20
C LEU A 10 -21.86 3.44 9.91
N PHE A 11 -22.75 4.41 9.68
CA PHE A 11 -22.43 5.83 9.63
C PHE A 11 -21.72 6.21 10.93
N SER A 12 -20.54 6.82 10.83
CA SER A 12 -19.90 7.49 11.96
C SER A 12 -19.69 8.96 11.61
N LEU A 13 -20.55 9.79 12.20
CA LEU A 13 -20.45 11.24 12.25
C LEU A 13 -19.35 11.65 13.24
N ASN A 14 -18.50 12.57 12.79
CA ASN A 14 -17.65 13.49 13.57
C ASN A 14 -16.88 12.94 14.79
N GLY A 15 -15.56 12.81 14.64
CA GLY A 15 -14.65 12.59 15.76
C GLY A 15 -13.27 13.22 15.52
N SER A 16 -12.88 14.12 16.43
CA SER A 16 -11.56 14.74 16.63
C SER A 16 -10.37 13.99 15.99
N LYS A 17 -9.50 14.73 15.26
CA LYS A 17 -8.28 14.22 14.59
C LYS A 17 -7.23 13.72 15.60
N SER A 18 -7.49 12.58 16.24
CA SER A 18 -6.51 11.87 17.05
C SER A 18 -5.37 11.35 16.16
N LYS A 19 -4.12 11.61 16.55
CA LYS A 19 -2.93 11.14 15.82
C LYS A 19 -2.82 9.62 15.95
N LEU A 20 -2.60 8.92 14.84
CA LEU A 20 -2.33 7.48 14.83
C LEU A 20 -1.05 7.21 15.63
N LYS A 21 -1.14 6.32 16.63
CA LYS A 21 -0.01 5.87 17.45
C LYS A 21 -0.20 4.40 17.78
N PHE A 22 0.90 3.69 18.05
CA PHE A 22 0.85 2.37 18.65
C PHE A 22 0.76 2.47 20.16
N LYS A 23 -0.16 1.71 20.75
CA LYS A 23 -0.18 1.38 22.18
C LYS A 23 0.45 0.00 22.37
N SER A 24 0.93 -0.25 23.58
CA SER A 24 1.55 -1.54 23.93
C SER A 24 0.96 -2.09 25.22
N CYS A 25 0.81 -3.41 25.29
CA CYS A 25 0.50 -4.12 26.53
C CYS A 25 1.25 -5.46 26.58
N ASN A 26 1.46 -5.97 27.80
CA ASN A 26 2.01 -7.30 27.99
C ASN A 26 0.91 -8.34 27.79
N ILE A 27 1.24 -9.44 27.12
CA ILE A 27 0.33 -10.56 26.88
C ILE A 27 0.93 -11.84 27.44
N GLN A 28 0.06 -12.67 28.02
CA GLN A 28 0.42 -14.04 28.34
C GLN A 28 0.19 -14.94 27.11
N ILE A 29 1.24 -15.65 26.69
CA ILE A 29 1.22 -16.50 25.50
C ILE A 29 0.79 -17.92 25.87
N ASP A 30 1.19 -18.44 27.02
CA ASP A 30 0.73 -19.74 27.53
C ASP A 30 -0.49 -19.58 28.44
N GLN A 31 -1.67 -19.39 27.84
CA GLN A 31 -2.93 -19.18 28.57
C GLN A 31 -3.34 -20.37 29.46
N GLY A 32 -2.78 -21.57 29.22
CA GLY A 32 -3.09 -22.76 30.00
C GLY A 32 -1.97 -23.18 30.97
N THR A 33 -0.90 -22.39 31.09
CA THR A 33 0.30 -22.71 31.90
C THR A 33 0.83 -24.13 31.68
N LYS A 34 0.62 -24.69 30.48
CA LYS A 34 0.91 -26.09 30.16
C LYS A 34 2.41 -26.36 30.03
N SER A 35 3.19 -25.30 29.78
CA SER A 35 4.63 -25.39 29.62
C SER A 35 5.39 -25.51 30.95
N GLY A 36 4.73 -25.27 32.09
CA GLY A 36 5.38 -25.21 33.41
C GLY A 36 6.29 -23.99 33.60
N ARG A 37 6.34 -23.07 32.63
CA ARG A 37 7.11 -21.81 32.69
C ARG A 37 6.25 -20.63 32.24
N GLN A 38 6.62 -19.42 32.68
CA GLN A 38 5.94 -18.22 32.20
C GLN A 38 6.39 -17.88 30.78
N GLU A 39 5.47 -17.94 29.81
CA GLU A 39 5.73 -17.59 28.42
C GLU A 39 4.96 -16.33 28.04
N TRP A 40 5.61 -15.17 28.01
CA TRP A 40 4.94 -13.89 27.76
C TRP A 40 5.56 -13.14 26.56
N GLY A 41 4.83 -12.14 26.09
CA GLY A 41 5.27 -11.22 25.05
C GLY A 41 4.63 -9.84 25.19
N GLN A 42 4.89 -8.99 24.21
CA GLN A 42 4.33 -7.66 24.10
C GLN A 42 3.45 -7.57 22.85
N LEU A 43 2.23 -7.08 23.03
CA LEU A 43 1.33 -6.75 21.93
C LEU A 43 1.35 -5.24 21.72
N ARG A 44 1.67 -4.83 20.50
CA ARG A 44 1.52 -3.45 20.05
C ARG A 44 0.36 -3.37 19.07
N TYR A 45 -0.48 -2.36 19.21
CA TYR A 45 -1.68 -2.21 18.39
C TYR A 45 -1.97 -0.74 18.12
N GLN A 46 -2.63 -0.46 17.00
CA GLN A 46 -3.04 0.91 16.66
C GLN A 46 -4.06 1.44 17.68
N ASN A 47 -3.92 2.71 18.08
CA ASN A 47 -4.80 3.34 19.07
C ASN A 47 -6.21 3.66 18.55
N ILE A 48 -6.40 3.66 17.23
CA ILE A 48 -7.64 4.07 16.57
C ILE A 48 -8.04 2.95 15.62
N TYR A 49 -9.29 2.51 15.75
CA TYR A 49 -9.92 1.58 14.82
C TYR A 49 -10.79 2.36 13.82
N ARG A 50 -10.70 2.02 12.53
CA ARG A 50 -11.52 2.61 11.46
C ARG A 50 -12.05 1.51 10.55
N PRO A 51 -13.37 1.44 10.30
CA PRO A 51 -13.98 0.34 9.51
C PRO A 51 -13.43 0.16 8.09
N TYR A 52 -13.03 1.24 7.43
CA TYR A 52 -12.57 1.24 6.02
C TYR A 52 -11.06 1.32 5.85
N GLU A 53 -10.33 1.27 6.96
CA GLU A 53 -8.88 1.21 6.96
C GLU A 53 -8.45 -0.06 7.66
N THR A 54 -7.19 -0.37 7.49
CA THR A 54 -6.66 -1.59 8.04
C THR A 54 -6.11 -1.39 9.43
N PHE A 55 -6.29 -2.40 10.28
CA PHE A 55 -5.86 -2.35 11.67
C PHE A 55 -4.70 -3.31 11.93
N GLU A 56 -3.64 -2.81 12.55
CA GLU A 56 -2.39 -3.54 12.73
C GLU A 56 -2.15 -3.98 14.18
N LEU A 57 -1.75 -5.24 14.32
CA LEU A 57 -1.26 -5.87 15.54
C LEU A 57 0.17 -6.37 15.35
N VAL A 58 1.09 -5.96 16.21
CA VAL A 58 2.47 -6.46 16.25
C VAL A 58 2.65 -7.24 17.54
N VAL A 59 2.97 -8.52 17.40
CA VAL A 59 3.30 -9.39 18.54
C VAL A 59 4.81 -9.52 18.55
N GLU A 60 5.43 -9.11 19.66
CA GLU A 60 6.87 -9.18 19.92
C GLU A 60 7.07 -10.14 21.11
N TRP A 61 7.95 -11.13 20.98
CA TRP A 61 8.19 -12.08 22.06
C TRP A 61 9.65 -12.54 22.04
N MET A 62 10.21 -12.74 23.24
CA MET A 62 11.55 -13.32 23.45
C MET A 62 11.52 -14.47 24.46
N VAL A 63 10.49 -14.53 25.32
CA VAL A 63 10.40 -15.46 26.47
C VAL A 63 9.36 -16.55 26.23
N ALA A 64 8.92 -16.76 24.99
CA ALA A 64 7.92 -17.76 24.62
C ALA A 64 8.36 -18.61 23.43
N THR A 65 7.93 -19.87 23.36
CA THR A 65 8.17 -20.73 22.20
C THR A 65 7.34 -20.27 21.00
N GLY A 66 7.93 -20.27 19.80
CA GLY A 66 7.26 -19.86 18.57
C GLY A 66 5.96 -20.62 18.28
N ASN A 67 5.89 -21.91 18.62
CA ASN A 67 4.66 -22.71 18.47
C ASN A 67 3.51 -22.15 19.32
N LYS A 68 3.77 -21.75 20.57
CA LYS A 68 2.76 -21.19 21.48
C LYS A 68 2.29 -19.81 21.03
N ALA A 69 3.22 -18.96 20.60
CA ALA A 69 2.89 -17.68 19.98
C ALA A 69 2.02 -17.88 18.72
N ALA A 70 2.39 -18.83 17.85
CA ALA A 70 1.61 -19.16 16.65
C ALA A 70 0.22 -19.70 17.00
N GLU A 71 0.08 -20.58 17.97
CA GLU A 71 -1.21 -21.11 18.44
C GLU A 71 -2.13 -20.01 18.96
N LEU A 72 -1.59 -19.11 19.79
CA LEU A 72 -2.31 -17.96 20.34
C LEU A 72 -2.86 -17.09 19.22
N VAL A 73 -2.01 -16.67 18.29
CA VAL A 73 -2.45 -15.81 17.19
C VAL A 73 -3.43 -16.55 16.28
N GLN A 74 -3.23 -17.84 16.03
CA GLN A 74 -4.19 -18.64 15.25
C GLN A 74 -5.56 -18.77 15.96
N SER A 75 -5.58 -18.76 17.29
CA SER A 75 -6.83 -18.67 18.04
C SER A 75 -7.52 -17.30 17.85
N TRP A 76 -6.75 -16.22 17.83
CA TRP A 76 -7.28 -14.87 17.54
C TRP A 76 -7.81 -14.76 16.12
N ALA A 77 -7.14 -15.36 15.14
CA ALA A 77 -7.61 -15.38 13.76
C ALA A 77 -8.92 -16.16 13.59
N ARG A 78 -9.05 -17.30 14.26
CA ARG A 78 -10.30 -18.05 14.28
C ARG A 78 -11.42 -17.27 14.98
N LYS A 79 -11.10 -16.61 16.10
CA LYS A 79 -12.06 -15.78 16.84
C LYS A 79 -12.48 -14.55 16.04
N SER A 80 -11.57 -13.90 15.31
CA SER A 80 -11.89 -12.73 14.49
C SER A 80 -12.92 -13.08 13.42
N ASN A 81 -12.80 -14.25 12.79
CA ASN A 81 -13.75 -14.69 11.77
C ASN A 81 -15.19 -14.79 12.29
N GLN A 82 -15.39 -15.11 13.58
CA GLN A 82 -16.72 -15.15 14.21
C GLN A 82 -17.37 -13.76 14.30
N TYR A 83 -16.57 -12.70 14.27
CA TYR A 83 -17.02 -11.31 14.28
C TYR A 83 -16.98 -10.67 12.88
N GLY A 84 -16.87 -11.46 11.81
CA GLY A 84 -16.75 -10.95 10.44
C GLY A 84 -15.42 -10.26 10.15
N LEU A 85 -14.41 -10.46 10.99
CA LEU A 85 -13.08 -9.87 10.87
C LEU A 85 -12.08 -10.88 10.32
N GLN A 86 -11.26 -10.46 9.36
CA GLN A 86 -10.19 -11.31 8.85
C GLN A 86 -8.84 -10.89 9.44
N LEU A 87 -8.20 -11.79 10.19
CA LEU A 87 -6.82 -11.60 10.67
C LEU A 87 -5.83 -12.36 9.77
N VAL A 88 -4.94 -11.65 9.10
CA VAL A 88 -3.86 -12.26 8.28
C VAL A 88 -2.48 -11.80 8.73
N PRO A 89 -1.44 -12.64 8.62
CA PRO A 89 -0.07 -12.20 8.78
C PRO A 89 0.34 -11.34 7.58
N ILE A 90 1.18 -10.34 7.83
CA ILE A 90 1.82 -9.57 6.77
C ILE A 90 3.35 -9.60 6.95
N PRO A 91 4.11 -9.53 5.85
CA PRO A 91 5.56 -9.32 5.87
C PRO A 91 5.94 -8.06 6.64
N SER A 92 7.11 -8.04 7.28
CA SER A 92 7.70 -6.81 7.82
C SER A 92 8.02 -5.80 6.71
N ASP A 93 8.50 -6.30 5.57
CA ASP A 93 8.63 -5.54 4.33
C ASP A 93 7.83 -6.18 3.18
N PRO A 94 6.60 -5.70 2.92
CA PRO A 94 5.78 -6.21 1.83
C PRO A 94 6.37 -5.92 0.44
N PHE A 95 7.16 -4.87 0.27
CA PHE A 95 7.60 -4.41 -1.06
C PHE A 95 9.07 -4.73 -1.36
N ALA A 96 9.89 -5.06 -0.36
CA ALA A 96 11.31 -5.41 -0.53
C ALA A 96 12.06 -4.31 -1.32
N LEU A 97 11.89 -3.06 -0.91
CA LEU A 97 12.54 -1.93 -1.56
C LEU A 97 14.05 -1.97 -1.27
N PRO A 98 14.92 -1.66 -2.25
CA PRO A 98 16.37 -1.88 -2.15
C PRO A 98 17.03 -0.98 -1.10
N PHE A 99 16.37 0.13 -0.75
CA PHE A 99 16.84 1.09 0.24
C PHE A 99 16.48 0.68 1.68
N SER A 100 15.89 -0.49 1.88
CA SER A 100 15.61 -1.03 3.21
C SER A 100 16.77 -1.93 3.67
N ASN A 101 17.13 -1.83 4.96
CA ASN A 101 18.26 -2.57 5.53
C ASN A 101 18.09 -4.09 5.45
N ASP A 102 16.84 -4.57 5.44
CA ASP A 102 16.48 -6.00 5.42
C ASP A 102 15.78 -6.39 4.11
N SER A 103 16.08 -5.68 3.00
CA SER A 103 15.44 -5.97 1.72
C SER A 103 15.79 -7.36 1.22
N ASP A 104 14.79 -8.13 0.81
CA ASP A 104 14.99 -9.41 0.14
C ASP A 104 15.29 -9.17 -1.35
N PRO A 105 16.53 -9.41 -1.84
CA PRO A 105 16.91 -9.10 -3.23
C PRO A 105 16.21 -10.00 -4.26
N LEU A 106 15.61 -11.11 -3.83
CA LEU A 106 14.84 -12.01 -4.70
C LEU A 106 13.37 -11.59 -4.81
N ARG A 107 12.97 -10.55 -4.07
CA ARG A 107 11.61 -10.02 -4.08
C ARG A 107 11.62 -8.58 -4.55
N GLY A 108 10.63 -8.24 -5.36
CA GLY A 108 10.43 -6.86 -5.78
C GLY A 108 8.98 -6.65 -6.21
N PRO A 109 8.50 -5.40 -6.17
CA PRO A 109 7.16 -5.09 -6.60
C PRO A 109 7.05 -5.16 -8.12
N ILE A 110 5.89 -5.56 -8.61
CA ILE A 110 5.57 -5.56 -10.03
C ILE A 110 4.97 -4.19 -10.36
N PHE A 111 5.62 -3.45 -11.25
CA PHE A 111 5.07 -2.18 -11.73
C PHE A 111 3.90 -2.44 -12.69
N ILE A 112 2.77 -1.78 -12.44
CA ILE A 112 1.60 -1.78 -13.32
C ILE A 112 1.39 -0.34 -13.82
N PRO A 113 1.61 -0.06 -15.12
CA PRO A 113 1.39 1.26 -15.68
C PRO A 113 -0.11 1.61 -15.65
N LEU A 114 -0.41 2.89 -15.44
CA LEU A 114 -1.74 3.46 -15.61
C LEU A 114 -1.73 4.33 -16.85
N ASP A 115 -2.47 3.91 -17.88
CA ASP A 115 -2.63 4.68 -19.11
C ASP A 115 -3.64 5.81 -18.88
N LEU A 116 -3.19 7.05 -19.06
CA LEU A 116 -4.04 8.23 -18.94
C LEU A 116 -4.37 8.85 -20.32
N SER A 117 -3.86 8.29 -21.42
CA SER A 117 -4.08 8.83 -22.77
C SER A 117 -5.55 8.82 -23.19
N CYS A 118 -6.34 7.91 -22.61
CA CYS A 118 -7.79 7.84 -22.83
C CYS A 118 -8.58 8.95 -22.11
N LEU A 119 -7.94 9.72 -21.24
CA LEU A 119 -8.56 10.83 -20.52
C LEU A 119 -8.28 12.11 -21.29
N MET A 120 -9.26 13.01 -21.42
CA MET A 120 -9.08 14.27 -22.17
C MET A 120 -7.88 15.06 -21.63
N GLU A 121 -7.05 15.61 -22.51
CA GLU A 121 -5.80 16.28 -22.15
C GLU A 121 -5.99 17.46 -21.18
N THR A 122 -7.10 18.20 -21.33
CA THR A 122 -7.53 19.28 -20.43
C THR A 122 -7.82 18.78 -19.02
N SER A 123 -8.36 17.55 -18.90
CA SER A 123 -8.58 16.94 -17.58
C SER A 123 -7.23 16.62 -16.95
N VAL A 124 -6.32 15.92 -17.64
CA VAL A 124 -4.99 15.47 -17.16
C VAL A 124 -4.13 16.62 -16.63
N GLN A 125 -4.16 17.79 -17.27
CA GLN A 125 -3.45 18.99 -16.82
C GLN A 125 -4.08 19.62 -15.56
N ALA A 126 -5.41 19.54 -15.42
CA ALA A 126 -6.13 20.01 -14.22
C ALA A 126 -6.03 19.06 -13.01
N PHE A 127 -5.58 17.81 -13.18
CA PHE A 127 -5.51 16.81 -12.08
C PHE A 127 -4.57 17.21 -10.94
N GLY A 128 -3.51 17.97 -11.21
CA GLY A 128 -2.40 18.11 -10.26
C GLY A 128 -1.90 16.76 -9.69
N GLU A 129 -1.16 16.80 -8.58
CA GLU A 129 -0.77 15.56 -7.89
C GLU A 129 -1.92 14.95 -7.07
N GLU A 130 -2.78 15.81 -6.51
CA GLU A 130 -3.85 15.38 -5.61
C GLU A 130 -5.01 14.69 -6.34
N GLY A 131 -5.39 15.19 -7.52
CA GLY A 131 -6.40 14.55 -8.36
C GLY A 131 -5.93 13.18 -8.87
N LEU A 132 -4.65 13.06 -9.25
CA LEU A 132 -4.09 11.79 -9.70
C LEU A 132 -4.11 10.75 -8.58
N LEU A 133 -3.72 11.16 -7.37
CA LEU A 133 -3.82 10.32 -6.19
C LEU A 133 -5.26 9.88 -5.93
N LYS A 134 -6.24 10.80 -5.99
CA LYS A 134 -7.67 10.48 -5.83
C LYS A 134 -8.17 9.48 -6.88
N LEU A 135 -7.73 9.62 -8.15
CA LEU A 135 -8.07 8.67 -9.20
C LEU A 135 -7.51 7.29 -8.88
N GLN A 136 -6.21 7.22 -8.56
CA GLN A 136 -5.56 5.97 -8.17
C GLN A 136 -6.28 5.33 -6.98
N GLU A 137 -6.65 6.11 -5.95
CA GLU A 137 -7.42 5.63 -4.79
C GLU A 137 -8.81 5.10 -5.16
N LYS A 138 -9.53 5.78 -6.06
CA LYS A 138 -10.83 5.29 -6.54
C LYS A 138 -10.69 3.97 -7.32
N ILE A 139 -9.66 3.85 -8.16
CA ILE A 139 -9.35 2.59 -8.86
C ILE A 139 -9.05 1.49 -7.84
N LEU A 140 -8.23 1.77 -6.83
CA LEU A 140 -7.90 0.82 -5.77
C LEU A 140 -9.14 0.36 -5.00
N CYS A 141 -10.01 1.30 -4.61
CA CYS A 141 -11.27 0.99 -3.95
C CYS A 141 -12.16 0.08 -4.81
N LYS A 142 -12.28 0.35 -6.12
CA LYS A 142 -13.02 -0.50 -7.07
C LYS A 142 -12.53 -1.96 -7.08
N PHE A 143 -11.22 -2.16 -6.94
CA PHE A 143 -10.60 -3.48 -6.89
C PHE A 143 -10.49 -4.06 -5.48
N GLY A 144 -11.16 -3.48 -4.48
CA GLY A 144 -11.19 -4.01 -3.12
C GLY A 144 -9.90 -3.80 -2.35
N PHE A 145 -9.13 -2.76 -2.67
CA PHE A 145 -7.99 -2.34 -1.86
C PHE A 145 -8.41 -1.31 -0.82
N ILE A 146 -7.93 -1.49 0.41
CA ILE A 146 -8.18 -0.61 1.55
C ILE A 146 -6.88 0.01 2.07
N PRO A 147 -6.90 1.26 2.57
CA PRO A 147 -5.70 1.96 3.00
C PRO A 147 -4.97 1.27 4.16
N TYR A 148 -3.65 1.28 4.08
CA TYR A 148 -2.74 0.98 5.18
C TYR A 148 -2.16 2.26 5.75
N ARG A 149 -2.51 2.55 7.01
CA ARG A 149 -2.08 3.78 7.66
C ARG A 149 -0.74 3.56 8.34
N ASN A 150 0.31 4.09 7.73
CA ASN A 150 1.62 4.16 8.35
C ASN A 150 1.66 5.35 9.33
N PRO A 151 2.13 5.19 10.58
CA PRO A 151 2.38 6.33 11.47
C PRO A 151 3.39 7.34 10.91
N ASN A 152 4.29 6.88 10.04
CA ASN A 152 5.20 7.74 9.31
C ASN A 152 4.47 8.46 8.17
N ALA A 153 4.21 9.75 8.36
CA ALA A 153 3.52 10.60 7.37
C ALA A 153 4.28 10.78 6.06
N PHE A 154 5.60 10.49 6.03
CA PHE A 154 6.43 10.57 4.84
C PHE A 154 6.50 9.26 4.05
N ALA A 155 5.94 8.17 4.59
CA ALA A 155 5.90 6.91 3.87
C ALA A 155 4.96 7.02 2.67
N PRO A 156 5.31 6.41 1.52
CA PRO A 156 4.40 6.31 0.39
C PRO A 156 3.05 5.70 0.79
N PRO A 157 1.93 6.15 0.20
CA PRO A 157 0.63 5.54 0.40
C PRO A 157 0.67 4.06 0.04
N GLN A 158 0.16 3.24 0.95
CA GLN A 158 0.11 1.79 0.81
C GLN A 158 -1.31 1.30 1.05
N TYR A 159 -1.67 0.22 0.36
CA TYR A 159 -3.00 -0.36 0.37
C TYR A 159 -2.89 -1.87 0.40
N VAL A 160 -3.91 -2.51 0.98
CA VAL A 160 -4.00 -3.96 1.02
C VAL A 160 -5.35 -4.40 0.51
N HIS A 161 -5.35 -5.42 -0.34
CA HIS A 161 -6.58 -6.02 -0.81
C HIS A 161 -7.35 -6.61 0.37
N VAL A 162 -8.68 -6.54 0.34
CA VAL A 162 -9.55 -7.02 1.42
C VAL A 162 -9.29 -8.46 1.84
N SER A 163 -8.83 -9.32 0.93
CA SER A 163 -8.42 -10.70 1.22
C SER A 163 -7.13 -10.84 2.03
N GLY A 164 -6.38 -9.76 2.21
CA GLY A 164 -5.07 -9.73 2.84
C GLY A 164 -3.91 -10.19 1.96
N SER A 165 -4.18 -10.63 0.72
CA SER A 165 -3.22 -11.39 -0.09
C SER A 165 -2.34 -10.57 -1.02
N MET A 166 -2.66 -9.29 -1.20
CA MET A 166 -2.06 -8.44 -2.22
C MET A 166 -1.85 -7.04 -1.64
N PHE A 167 -0.73 -6.43 -1.95
CA PHE A 167 -0.34 -5.09 -1.51
C PHE A 167 -0.16 -4.18 -2.72
N ILE A 168 -0.53 -2.92 -2.59
CA ILE A 168 -0.20 -1.87 -3.54
C ILE A 168 0.48 -0.72 -2.81
N MET A 169 1.52 -0.17 -3.42
CA MET A 169 2.12 1.11 -3.05
C MET A 169 1.98 2.07 -4.22
N LEU A 170 1.61 3.31 -3.92
CA LEU A 170 1.63 4.39 -4.90
C LEU A 170 3.01 5.07 -4.84
N PRO A 171 3.78 5.08 -5.94
CA PRO A 171 5.05 5.78 -5.99
C PRO A 171 4.80 7.27 -5.76
N VAL A 172 5.43 7.85 -4.73
CA VAL A 172 5.31 9.28 -4.43
C VAL A 172 6.35 10.03 -5.25
N ARG A 173 5.91 11.04 -5.99
CA ARG A 173 6.82 11.96 -6.67
C ARG A 173 7.64 12.70 -5.61
N PRO A 174 8.97 12.72 -5.70
CA PRO A 174 9.75 13.62 -4.87
C PRO A 174 9.30 15.05 -5.17
N LYS A 175 8.70 15.74 -4.20
CA LYS A 175 8.52 17.18 -4.31
C LYS A 175 9.92 17.77 -4.44
N GLU A 176 10.22 18.40 -5.56
CA GLU A 176 11.40 19.24 -5.69
C GLU A 176 11.30 20.33 -4.61
N THR A 177 11.94 20.09 -3.48
CA THR A 177 12.23 21.17 -2.54
C THR A 177 13.26 22.01 -3.27
N LYS A 178 12.84 23.17 -3.80
CA LYS A 178 13.76 24.21 -4.26
C LYS A 178 14.73 24.49 -3.11
N ARG A 179 15.90 23.85 -3.15
CA ARG A 179 16.99 24.12 -2.22
C ARG A 179 17.61 25.44 -2.64
N ILE A 180 17.22 26.49 -1.95
CA ILE A 180 18.03 27.70 -1.84
C ILE A 180 19.35 27.24 -1.22
N ASN A 181 20.46 27.43 -1.95
CA ASN A 181 21.85 27.08 -1.61
C ASN A 181 22.34 25.70 -2.09
N GLY A 182 22.57 25.57 -3.41
CA GLY A 182 23.93 25.46 -3.97
C GLY A 182 24.91 24.39 -3.47
N LYS A 183 24.50 23.37 -2.72
CA LYS A 183 25.35 22.22 -2.38
C LYS A 183 24.68 20.94 -2.84
N HIS A 184 24.96 20.60 -4.10
CA HIS A 184 24.82 19.24 -4.59
C HIS A 184 25.78 18.40 -3.73
N LEU A 185 25.24 17.60 -2.80
CA LEU A 185 25.92 16.39 -2.36
C LEU A 185 25.58 15.38 -3.46
N PRO A 186 26.49 15.09 -4.41
CA PRO A 186 26.31 13.87 -5.17
C PRO A 186 26.30 12.76 -4.11
N LEU A 187 25.22 12.00 -3.99
CA LEU A 187 25.39 10.62 -3.54
C LEU A 187 26.34 10.02 -4.58
N GLU A 188 27.63 9.98 -4.27
CA GLU A 188 28.60 9.14 -4.95
C GLU A 188 28.18 7.70 -4.67
N LEU A 189 27.18 7.23 -5.41
CA LEU A 189 26.89 5.81 -5.52
C LEU A 189 27.91 5.25 -6.52
N HIS A 190 29.15 5.08 -6.06
CA HIS A 190 30.14 4.23 -6.74
C HIS A 190 29.86 2.73 -6.51
N GLN A 191 28.66 2.38 -6.06
CA GLN A 191 28.25 1.00 -5.90
C GLN A 191 27.59 0.52 -7.18
N ILE A 192 28.11 -0.59 -7.69
CA ILE A 192 27.49 -1.41 -8.73
C ILE A 192 26.01 -1.56 -8.35
N SER A 193 25.12 -0.87 -9.05
CA SER A 193 23.68 -0.94 -8.80
C SER A 193 23.27 -2.37 -9.08
N SER A 194 22.70 -3.07 -8.10
CA SER A 194 22.16 -4.40 -8.33
C SER A 194 21.05 -4.31 -9.39
N PRO A 195 20.84 -5.34 -10.25
CA PRO A 195 19.67 -5.36 -11.16
C PRO A 195 18.34 -5.11 -10.44
N HIS A 196 18.24 -5.51 -9.16
CA HIS A 196 17.12 -5.23 -8.28
C HIS A 196 16.97 -3.73 -8.00
N ASP A 197 18.06 -3.06 -7.61
CA ASP A 197 18.11 -1.62 -7.39
C ASP A 197 17.74 -0.85 -8.67
N GLU A 198 18.26 -1.26 -9.83
CA GLU A 198 18.00 -0.61 -11.11
C GLU A 198 16.53 -0.71 -11.52
N TYR A 199 15.94 -1.90 -11.39
CA TYR A 199 14.54 -2.13 -11.70
C TYR A 199 13.65 -1.28 -10.78
N ILE A 200 13.90 -1.29 -9.47
CA ILE A 200 13.07 -0.53 -8.53
C ILE A 200 13.27 0.97 -8.72
N THR A 201 14.51 1.46 -8.85
CA THR A 201 14.80 2.88 -9.09
C THR A 201 14.10 3.39 -10.35
N ARG A 202 14.14 2.63 -11.46
CA ARG A 202 13.45 2.99 -12.71
C ARG A 202 11.94 3.15 -12.53
N HIS A 203 11.31 2.34 -11.68
CA HIS A 203 9.86 2.33 -11.49
C HIS A 203 9.38 3.14 -10.29
N PHE A 204 10.28 3.49 -9.36
CA PHE A 204 9.98 4.18 -8.10
C PHE A 204 10.36 5.66 -8.14
N SER A 205 11.55 6.00 -8.62
CA SER A 205 12.05 7.39 -8.65
C SER A 205 11.99 8.04 -10.03
N GLY A 206 11.73 7.27 -11.09
CA GLY A 206 11.78 7.74 -12.48
C GLY A 206 13.19 8.12 -12.95
N VAL A 207 14.23 7.91 -12.13
CA VAL A 207 15.61 8.27 -12.49
C VAL A 207 16.22 7.13 -13.30
N ARG A 208 16.38 7.35 -14.61
CA ARG A 208 17.22 6.50 -15.47
C ARG A 208 18.69 6.80 -15.18
N ASN A 209 19.52 5.76 -15.04
CA ASN A 209 20.97 5.91 -14.87
C ASN A 209 21.52 6.81 -16.01
N LYS A 210 22.12 7.97 -15.66
CA LYS A 210 22.58 9.03 -16.59
C LYS A 210 23.64 8.58 -17.61
N ARG A 211 24.08 7.32 -17.60
CA ARG A 211 25.19 6.83 -18.43
C ARG A 211 24.80 6.31 -19.82
N LEU A 212 23.50 6.19 -20.17
CA LEU A 212 23.10 5.55 -21.43
C LEU A 212 22.44 6.44 -22.51
N SER A 213 22.15 7.71 -22.26
CA SER A 213 21.78 8.66 -23.33
C SER A 213 21.60 10.08 -22.78
N PRO A 214 22.42 11.07 -23.15
CA PRO A 214 22.26 12.46 -22.71
C PRO A 214 21.06 13.19 -23.36
N LEU A 215 20.39 12.58 -24.34
CA LEU A 215 19.45 13.31 -25.20
C LEU A 215 18.00 13.37 -24.70
N ASN A 216 17.57 12.52 -23.75
CA ASN A 216 16.17 12.44 -23.30
C ASN A 216 16.09 12.51 -21.77
N ALA A 217 16.54 13.63 -21.19
CA ALA A 217 16.50 13.88 -19.75
C ALA A 217 15.16 14.47 -19.27
N GLU A 218 14.05 14.08 -19.89
CA GLU A 218 12.73 14.29 -19.30
C GLU A 218 12.50 13.18 -18.27
N THR A 219 12.25 13.60 -17.04
CA THR A 219 11.84 12.76 -15.91
C THR A 219 10.49 12.12 -16.22
N ASP A 220 10.49 11.08 -17.04
CA ASP A 220 9.31 10.28 -17.37
C ASP A 220 8.93 9.42 -16.15
N THR A 221 8.39 10.09 -15.12
CA THR A 221 7.87 9.45 -13.92
C THR A 221 6.68 8.60 -14.32
N LYS A 222 6.93 7.30 -14.49
CA LYS A 222 5.89 6.35 -14.91
C LYS A 222 4.74 6.36 -13.90
N ILE A 223 3.57 6.79 -14.35
CA ILE A 223 2.35 6.79 -13.55
C ILE A 223 1.84 5.35 -13.47
N GLY A 224 1.57 4.88 -12.26
CA GLY A 224 1.15 3.49 -12.06
C GLY A 224 1.17 3.05 -10.61
N PHE A 225 1.22 1.74 -10.43
CA PHE A 225 1.10 1.06 -9.14
C PHE A 225 2.26 0.09 -8.93
N LEU A 226 2.77 0.02 -7.71
CA LEU A 226 3.71 -1.03 -7.30
C LEU A 226 2.95 -2.13 -6.60
N TRP A 227 2.83 -3.28 -7.25
CA TRP A 227 2.09 -4.43 -6.74
C TRP A 227 3.01 -5.43 -6.05
N SER A 228 2.60 -5.97 -4.90
CA SER A 228 3.30 -7.07 -4.25
C SER A 228 2.35 -8.14 -3.71
N TRP A 229 2.85 -9.37 -3.57
CA TRP A 229 2.11 -10.52 -3.06
C TRP A 229 2.35 -10.72 -1.56
N ASN A 230 1.33 -11.19 -0.84
CA ASN A 230 1.49 -11.65 0.53
C ASN A 230 1.90 -13.13 0.59
N TYR A 231 3.21 -13.35 0.64
CA TYR A 231 3.79 -14.69 0.79
C TYR A 231 3.63 -15.29 2.20
N MET A 232 3.19 -14.51 3.19
CA MET A 232 2.97 -15.00 4.56
C MET A 232 1.66 -15.77 4.72
N ILE A 233 0.74 -15.69 3.74
CA ILE A 233 -0.51 -16.46 3.74
C ILE A 233 -0.22 -17.89 3.28
N THR A 234 0.15 -18.74 4.24
CA THR A 234 0.31 -20.18 4.02
C THR A 234 -1.02 -20.91 4.08
N LYS A 235 -1.03 -22.22 3.76
CA LYS A 235 -2.22 -23.09 3.90
C LYS A 235 -2.87 -23.01 5.29
N ARG A 236 -2.08 -22.76 6.35
CA ARG A 236 -2.56 -22.64 7.74
C ARG A 236 -3.48 -21.43 7.95
N TRP A 237 -3.30 -20.38 7.17
CA TRP A 237 -4.10 -19.16 7.23
C TRP A 237 -5.33 -19.20 6.35
N LYS A 238 -5.47 -20.25 5.52
CA LYS A 238 -6.57 -20.33 4.58
C LYS A 238 -7.90 -20.57 5.31
N ASN A 239 -8.84 -19.66 5.10
CA ASN A 239 -10.22 -19.73 5.57
C ASN A 239 -11.16 -19.25 4.44
N ALA A 240 -12.47 -19.17 4.69
CA ALA A 240 -13.44 -18.74 3.67
C ALA A 240 -13.15 -17.34 3.07
N GLY A 241 -12.45 -16.46 3.80
CA GLY A 241 -12.07 -15.12 3.33
C GLY A 241 -10.70 -15.04 2.66
N THR A 242 -9.85 -16.07 2.76
CA THR A 242 -8.56 -16.09 2.04
C THR A 242 -8.77 -16.61 0.63
N VAL A 243 -8.17 -15.92 -0.33
CA VAL A 243 -8.28 -16.26 -1.75
C VAL A 243 -7.14 -17.17 -2.19
N ASP A 244 -7.42 -17.98 -3.21
CA ASP A 244 -6.40 -18.84 -3.83
C ASP A 244 -5.53 -18.06 -4.83
N GLU A 245 -4.47 -18.70 -5.31
CA GLU A 245 -3.57 -18.05 -6.26
C GLU A 245 -4.22 -17.75 -7.61
N ASN A 246 -5.21 -18.55 -8.01
CA ASN A 246 -5.91 -18.35 -9.27
C ASN A 246 -6.75 -17.08 -9.22
N PHE A 247 -7.44 -16.83 -8.11
CA PHE A 247 -8.10 -15.57 -7.85
C PHE A 247 -7.11 -14.41 -7.88
N MET A 248 -5.99 -14.51 -7.14
CA MET A 248 -4.96 -13.46 -7.13
C MET A 248 -4.45 -13.11 -8.54
N ARG A 249 -4.17 -14.13 -9.36
CA ARG A 249 -3.76 -13.96 -10.77
C ARG A 249 -4.86 -13.32 -11.62
N LYS A 250 -6.13 -13.70 -11.42
CA LYS A 250 -7.29 -13.10 -12.11
C LYS A 250 -7.44 -11.62 -11.76
N VAL A 251 -7.32 -11.25 -10.49
CA VAL A 251 -7.40 -9.84 -10.05
C VAL A 251 -6.27 -9.03 -10.67
N MET A 252 -5.02 -9.49 -10.61
CA MET A 252 -3.91 -8.78 -11.26
C MET A 252 -4.12 -8.61 -12.75
N ARG A 253 -4.59 -9.66 -13.45
CA ARG A 253 -4.87 -9.59 -14.88
C ARG A 253 -5.96 -8.57 -15.19
N ASP A 254 -7.07 -8.61 -14.45
CA ASP A 254 -8.17 -7.66 -14.64
C ASP A 254 -7.74 -6.22 -14.31
N PHE A 255 -6.95 -6.03 -13.26
CA PHE A 255 -6.40 -4.74 -12.86
C PHE A 255 -5.49 -4.16 -13.96
N ARG A 256 -4.59 -4.97 -14.54
CA ARG A 256 -3.75 -4.55 -15.68
C ARG A 256 -4.59 -4.16 -16.90
N SER A 257 -5.53 -5.02 -17.28
CA SER A 257 -6.44 -4.75 -18.40
C SER A 257 -7.22 -3.46 -18.18
N PHE A 258 -7.70 -3.23 -16.97
CA PHE A 258 -8.40 -2.00 -16.59
C PHE A 258 -7.48 -0.78 -16.70
N CYS A 259 -6.25 -0.84 -16.17
CA CYS A 259 -5.30 0.27 -16.22
C CYS A 259 -4.80 0.59 -17.64
N LEU A 260 -4.93 -0.33 -18.60
CA LEU A 260 -4.65 -0.12 -20.02
C LEU A 260 -5.89 0.32 -20.82
N ASN A 261 -6.95 0.75 -20.13
CA ASN A 261 -8.24 1.12 -20.72
C ASN A 261 -8.85 0.05 -21.65
N GLN A 262 -8.62 -1.24 -21.37
CA GLN A 262 -9.18 -2.29 -22.20
C GLN A 262 -10.71 -2.25 -22.15
N ASN A 263 -11.35 -2.27 -23.32
CA ASN A 263 -12.80 -2.12 -23.50
C ASN A 263 -13.35 -0.79 -22.92
N SER A 264 -12.57 0.30 -22.97
CA SER A 264 -12.94 1.63 -22.46
C SER A 264 -13.30 1.70 -20.98
N ARG A 265 -12.95 0.67 -20.19
CA ARG A 265 -13.37 0.55 -18.79
C ARG A 265 -12.82 1.66 -17.90
N LEU A 266 -11.62 2.16 -18.17
CA LEU A 266 -11.00 3.23 -17.40
C LEU A 266 -11.63 4.58 -17.75
N GLU A 267 -11.86 4.83 -19.03
CA GLU A 267 -12.54 6.02 -19.53
C GLU A 267 -13.99 6.10 -19.02
N ASP A 268 -14.73 5.01 -19.07
CA ASP A 268 -16.08 4.92 -18.51
C ASP A 268 -16.05 5.15 -17.00
N PHE A 269 -15.13 4.50 -16.30
CA PHE A 269 -14.97 4.70 -14.87
C PHE A 269 -14.69 6.16 -14.52
N TRP A 270 -13.87 6.85 -15.30
CA TRP A 270 -13.59 8.26 -15.14
C TRP A 270 -14.86 9.12 -15.27
N LYS A 271 -15.62 8.92 -16.35
CA LYS A 271 -16.86 9.64 -16.66
C LYS A 271 -17.92 9.46 -15.57
N TYR A 272 -18.15 8.24 -15.11
CA TYR A 272 -19.23 7.93 -14.15
C TYR A 272 -18.86 8.18 -12.68
N SER A 273 -17.58 8.43 -12.35
CA SER A 273 -17.14 8.59 -10.97
C SER A 273 -17.23 10.04 -10.44
N ASN A 274 -17.99 10.93 -11.10
CA ASN A 274 -17.97 12.40 -10.89
C ASN A 274 -16.54 12.97 -10.85
N MET A 275 -15.58 12.32 -11.53
CA MET A 275 -14.23 12.87 -11.64
C MET A 275 -14.10 13.87 -12.79
N SER A 276 -15.09 13.91 -13.68
CA SER A 276 -15.24 14.92 -14.73
C SER A 276 -15.45 16.34 -14.20
N GLU A 277 -16.04 16.51 -13.01
CA GLU A 277 -16.29 17.82 -12.40
C GLU A 277 -15.01 18.52 -11.91
N PHE A 278 -13.95 17.77 -11.59
CA PHE A 278 -12.63 18.35 -11.25
C PHE A 278 -12.01 19.15 -12.41
N GLY A 279 -12.43 18.89 -13.65
CA GLY A 279 -11.99 19.65 -14.82
C GLY A 279 -12.79 20.92 -15.10
N GLN A 280 -13.98 21.10 -14.48
CA GLN A 280 -14.87 22.24 -14.75
C GLN A 280 -14.78 23.34 -13.69
N ASP A 281 -14.51 23.00 -12.43
CA ASP A 281 -14.41 24.00 -11.35
C ASP A 281 -13.22 24.96 -11.51
N HIS A 282 -12.18 24.58 -12.25
CA HIS A 282 -11.05 25.46 -12.52
C HIS A 282 -11.23 26.36 -13.75
N SER A 283 -12.14 26.07 -14.68
CA SER A 283 -12.43 26.99 -15.79
C SER A 283 -13.31 28.15 -15.34
N MET A 284 -14.25 27.91 -14.42
CA MET A 284 -15.10 28.98 -13.86
C MET A 284 -14.35 30.00 -13.01
N LEU A 285 -13.15 29.69 -12.51
CA LEU A 285 -12.32 30.63 -11.77
C LEU A 285 -11.45 31.52 -12.68
N MET A 286 -11.22 31.16 -13.95
CA MET A 286 -10.47 32.00 -14.89
C MET A 286 -11.37 33.00 -15.63
N ASP A 287 -12.68 32.73 -15.76
CA ASP A 287 -13.63 33.65 -16.39
C ASP A 287 -14.11 34.79 -15.47
N LEU A 288 -13.65 34.82 -14.21
CA LEU A 288 -13.96 35.88 -13.22
C LEU A 288 -12.82 36.89 -13.02
N GLU A 289 -11.66 36.70 -13.69
CA GLU A 289 -10.52 37.63 -13.66
C GLU A 289 -10.19 38.24 -15.04
N SER A 290 -11.18 38.31 -15.95
CA SER A 290 -11.05 39.08 -17.22
C SER A 290 -12.03 40.25 -17.31
#